data_AF-A0A7W8D6F1-F1
#
_entry.id   AF-A0A7W8D6F1-F1
#
_cell.length_a   1.000
_cell.length_b   1.000
_cell.length_c   1.000
_cell.angle_alpha   90.00
_cell.angle_beta   90.00
_cell.angle_gamma   90.00
#
_symmetry.space_group_name_H-M   'P 1'
#
loop_
_entity.id
_entity.type
_entity.pdbx_description
1 polymer ?
#
loop_
_entity_poly.entity_id
_entity_poly.type
_entity_poly.pdbx_seq_one_letter_code
_entity_poly.pdbx_strand_id
1 'polypeptide(L)'
;MKRRLHLIAAVLFLLLLADQWLVWGGLGRAPAVGPAVLAAADREVSLASVHVLIGEWLVRSAGLDETAIDVAQARFAQVLPGVLANPAAALDVATARMPGSVRFGYIGAPVMLVLTALLWWRRPRSVHLVRTRR
;
A
#
# COMPACT_ATOMS: atom_id res chain seq x y z
N MET A 1 24.52 -15.88 0.42
CA MET A 1 23.09 -15.50 0.31
C MET A 1 22.63 -14.47 1.34
N LYS A 2 23.01 -14.56 2.63
CA LYS A 2 22.57 -13.62 3.70
C LYS A 2 22.80 -12.13 3.40
N ARG A 3 23.85 -11.79 2.64
CA ARG A 3 24.23 -10.39 2.32
C ARG A 3 23.21 -9.64 1.45
N ARG A 4 22.33 -10.32 0.71
CA ARG A 4 21.31 -9.67 -0.16
C ARG A 4 19.89 -9.74 0.40
N LEU A 5 19.67 -10.33 1.58
CA LEU A 5 18.33 -10.51 2.15
C LEU A 5 17.59 -9.18 2.39
N HIS A 6 18.29 -8.13 2.81
CA HIS A 6 17.69 -6.80 2.96
C HIS A 6 17.20 -6.22 1.63
N LEU A 7 17.87 -6.53 0.51
CA LEU A 7 17.41 -6.10 -0.82
C LEU A 7 16.16 -6.87 -1.23
N ILE A 8 16.11 -8.17 -0.97
CA ILE A 8 14.92 -9.00 -1.25
C ILE A 8 13.74 -8.48 -0.42
N ALA A 9 13.93 -8.26 0.88
CA ALA A 9 12.90 -7.69 1.76
C ALA A 9 12.45 -6.30 1.31
N ALA A 10 13.40 -5.44 0.89
CA ALA A 10 13.07 -4.11 0.37
C ALA A 10 12.25 -4.19 -0.92
N VAL A 11 12.61 -5.08 -1.84
CA VAL A 11 11.85 -5.28 -3.09
C VAL A 11 10.45 -5.81 -2.78
N LEU A 12 10.32 -6.79 -1.88
CA LEU A 12 9.00 -7.29 -1.46
C LEU A 12 8.16 -6.21 -0.79
N PHE A 13 8.76 -5.38 0.07
CA PHE A 13 8.10 -4.22 0.66
C PHE A 13 7.57 -3.27 -0.42
N LEU A 14 8.40 -2.89 -1.39
CA LEU A 14 8.01 -1.97 -2.47
C LEU A 14 6.91 -2.56 -3.35
N LEU A 15 6.95 -3.86 -3.64
CA LEU A 15 5.90 -4.54 -4.41
C LEU A 15 4.57 -4.56 -3.66
N LEU A 16 4.58 -4.87 -2.36
CA LEU A 16 3.37 -4.83 -1.53
C LEU A 16 2.83 -3.40 -1.44
N LEU A 17 3.69 -2.41 -1.25
CA LEU A 17 3.30 -1.01 -1.17
C LEU A 17 2.69 -0.51 -2.48
N ALA A 18 3.31 -0.87 -3.62
CA ALA A 18 2.79 -0.55 -4.94
C ALA A 18 1.43 -1.20 -5.21
N ASP A 19 1.26 -2.47 -4.84
CA ASP A 19 -0.04 -3.17 -4.92
C ASP A 19 -1.10 -2.47 -4.06
N GLN A 20 -0.76 -2.06 -2.83
CA GLN A 20 -1.69 -1.33 -1.98
C GLN A 20 -2.07 0.02 -2.57
N TRP A 21 -1.12 0.79 -3.09
CA TRP A 21 -1.43 2.08 -3.73
C TRP A 21 -2.27 1.91 -5.00
N LEU A 22 -2.03 0.87 -5.79
CA LEU A 22 -2.85 0.57 -6.96
C LEU A 22 -4.30 0.24 -6.54
N VAL A 23 -4.46 -0.62 -5.54
CA VAL A 23 -5.78 -1.10 -5.09
C VAL A 23 -6.58 -0.02 -4.37
N TRP A 24 -5.98 0.67 -3.39
CA TRP A 24 -6.65 1.74 -2.64
C TRP A 24 -6.80 3.02 -3.45
N GLY A 25 -5.83 3.34 -4.31
CA GLY A 25 -5.94 4.44 -5.27
C GLY A 25 -7.05 4.19 -6.28
N GLY A 26 -7.13 2.98 -6.83
CA GLY A 26 -8.23 2.57 -7.70
C GLY A 26 -9.60 2.67 -7.03
N LEU A 27 -9.70 2.34 -5.74
CA LEU A 27 -10.93 2.50 -4.97
C LEU A 27 -11.33 3.98 -4.83
N GLY A 28 -10.37 4.88 -4.60
CA GLY A 28 -10.58 6.33 -4.56
C GLY A 28 -10.94 6.92 -5.94
N ARG A 29 -10.53 6.29 -7.04
CA ARG A 29 -10.83 6.70 -8.41
C ARG A 29 -12.12 6.09 -8.98
N ALA A 30 -12.67 5.06 -8.33
CA ALA A 30 -13.85 4.34 -8.81
C ALA A 30 -15.07 5.28 -8.92
N PRO A 31 -15.77 5.36 -10.07
CA PRO A 31 -16.81 6.38 -10.28
C PRO A 31 -17.96 6.37 -9.27
N ALA A 32 -18.38 5.18 -8.83
CA ALA A 32 -19.53 5.02 -7.94
C ALA A 32 -19.23 5.29 -6.47
N VAL A 33 -18.01 4.97 -6.00
CA VAL A 33 -17.65 5.00 -4.56
C VAL A 33 -16.51 5.96 -4.24
N GLY A 34 -15.69 6.31 -5.23
CA GLY A 34 -14.47 7.10 -5.07
C GLY A 34 -14.68 8.43 -4.35
N PRO A 35 -15.70 9.24 -4.71
CA PRO A 35 -15.98 10.48 -3.99
C PRO A 35 -16.28 10.27 -2.50
N ALA A 36 -17.02 9.20 -2.14
CA ALA A 36 -17.29 8.87 -0.75
C ALA A 36 -16.04 8.38 -0.01
N VAL A 37 -15.22 7.55 -0.68
CA VAL A 37 -13.97 7.02 -0.13
C VAL A 37 -12.94 8.13 0.10
N LEU A 38 -12.79 9.05 -0.85
CA LEU A 38 -11.91 10.22 -0.71
C LEU A 38 -12.40 11.17 0.38
N ALA A 39 -13.70 11.46 0.43
CA ALA A 39 -14.26 12.29 1.48
C ALA A 39 -14.11 11.67 2.88
N ALA A 40 -14.19 10.35 3.01
CA ALA A 40 -13.88 9.64 4.25
C ALA A 40 -12.39 9.69 4.58
N ALA A 41 -11.51 9.48 3.58
CA ALA A 41 -10.06 9.56 3.74
C ALA A 41 -9.57 10.92 4.24
N ASP A 42 -10.17 12.01 3.79
CA ASP A 42 -9.83 13.37 4.24
C ASP A 42 -10.27 13.64 5.70
N ARG A 43 -11.25 12.90 6.22
CA ARG A 43 -11.81 13.09 7.57
C ARG A 43 -11.18 12.15 8.61
N GLU A 44 -10.73 10.99 8.19
CA GLU A 44 -10.22 9.94 9.06
C GLU A 44 -8.70 9.88 9.05
N VAL A 45 -8.07 9.82 10.23
CA VAL A 45 -6.64 9.53 10.35
C VAL A 45 -6.46 8.02 10.47
N SER A 46 -6.53 7.32 9.33
CA SER A 46 -6.29 5.88 9.25
C SER A 46 -5.17 5.55 8.27
N LEU A 47 -4.56 4.37 8.42
CA LEU A 47 -3.57 3.88 7.46
C LEU A 47 -4.21 3.68 6.07
N ALA A 48 -5.51 3.37 5.99
CA ALA A 48 -6.23 3.27 4.74
C ALA A 48 -6.35 4.64 4.05
N SER A 49 -6.61 5.72 4.80
CA SER A 49 -6.62 7.09 4.27
C SER A 49 -5.31 7.43 3.56
N VAL A 50 -4.17 7.08 4.18
CA VAL A 50 -2.84 7.31 3.59
C VAL A 50 -2.68 6.57 2.26
N HIS A 51 -3.11 5.30 2.19
CA HIS A 51 -3.02 4.52 0.95
C HIS A 51 -3.97 5.03 -0.14
N VAL A 52 -5.17 5.48 0.24
CA VAL A 52 -6.14 6.06 -0.69
C VAL A 52 -5.59 7.36 -1.28
N LEU A 53 -5.16 8.31 -0.45
CA LEU A 53 -4.73 9.63 -0.91
C LEU A 53 -3.45 9.55 -1.75
N ILE A 54 -2.45 8.81 -1.28
CA ILE A 54 -1.20 8.63 -2.03
C ILE A 54 -1.45 7.78 -3.28
N GLY A 55 -2.25 6.72 -3.17
CA GLY A 55 -2.59 5.84 -4.28
C GLY A 55 -3.36 6.55 -5.37
N GLU A 56 -4.36 7.36 -5.03
CA GLU A 56 -5.13 8.18 -5.99
C GLU A 56 -4.20 9.06 -6.81
N TRP A 57 -3.33 9.78 -6.11
CA TRP A 57 -2.38 10.70 -6.74
C TRP A 57 -1.42 9.94 -7.67
N LEU A 58 -0.87 8.81 -7.20
CA LEU A 58 0.05 7.99 -7.98
C LEU A 58 -0.62 7.39 -9.22
N VAL A 59 -1.78 6.75 -9.06
CA VAL A 59 -2.55 6.13 -10.16
C VAL A 59 -2.84 7.16 -11.24
N ARG A 60 -3.33 8.33 -10.84
CA ARG A 60 -3.63 9.43 -11.75
C ARG A 60 -2.37 9.95 -12.44
N SER A 61 -1.29 10.17 -11.69
CA SER A 61 -0.02 10.66 -12.25
C SER A 61 0.62 9.67 -13.23
N ALA A 62 0.37 8.37 -13.04
CA ALA A 62 0.88 7.29 -13.88
C ALA A 62 -0.04 6.96 -15.07
N GLY A 63 -1.24 7.54 -15.14
CA GLY A 63 -2.24 7.23 -16.17
C GLY A 63 -2.78 5.80 -16.09
N LEU A 64 -2.86 5.23 -14.87
CA LEU A 64 -3.28 3.85 -14.61
C LEU A 64 -4.73 3.73 -14.14
N ASP A 65 -5.56 4.75 -14.34
CA ASP A 65 -6.92 4.86 -13.80
C ASP A 65 -7.78 3.62 -14.09
N GLU A 66 -7.90 3.22 -15.36
CA GLU A 66 -8.74 2.08 -15.77
C GLU A 66 -8.29 0.79 -15.07
N THR A 67 -6.99 0.48 -15.14
CA THR A 67 -6.42 -0.71 -14.50
C THR A 67 -6.62 -0.70 -12.99
N ALA A 68 -6.37 0.44 -12.34
CA ALA A 68 -6.52 0.56 -10.90
C ALA A 68 -7.97 0.41 -10.46
N ILE A 69 -8.91 1.02 -11.19
CA ILE A 69 -10.35 0.91 -10.94
C ILE A 69 -10.80 -0.54 -11.09
N ASP A 70 -10.42 -1.23 -12.17
CA ASP A 70 -10.77 -2.63 -12.40
C ASP A 70 -10.24 -3.54 -11.29
N VAL A 71 -8.97 -3.36 -10.91
CA VAL A 71 -8.34 -4.11 -9.81
C VAL A 71 -9.06 -3.85 -8.49
N ALA A 72 -9.38 -2.59 -8.19
CA ALA A 72 -10.07 -2.22 -6.97
C ALA A 72 -11.48 -2.79 -6.93
N GLN A 73 -12.23 -2.68 -8.02
CA GLN A 73 -13.58 -3.23 -8.13
C GLN A 73 -13.60 -4.74 -7.98
N ALA A 74 -12.66 -5.44 -8.63
CA ALA A 74 -12.54 -6.90 -8.51
C ALA A 74 -12.21 -7.32 -7.06
N ARG A 75 -11.28 -6.63 -6.40
CA ARG A 75 -10.88 -7.00 -5.03
C ARG A 75 -11.94 -6.60 -4.00
N PHE A 76 -12.54 -5.42 -4.10
CA PHE A 76 -13.55 -4.92 -3.17
C PHE A 76 -14.99 -5.25 -3.57
N ALA A 77 -15.23 -6.08 -4.58
CA ALA A 77 -16.58 -6.36 -5.12
C ALA A 77 -17.64 -6.63 -4.05
N GLN A 78 -17.30 -7.43 -3.03
CA GLN A 78 -18.21 -7.79 -1.94
C GLN A 78 -18.44 -6.67 -0.90
N VAL A 79 -17.58 -5.65 -0.90
CA VAL A 79 -17.58 -4.54 0.06
C VAL A 79 -18.24 -3.29 -0.52
N LEU A 80 -18.16 -3.10 -1.85
CA LEU A 80 -18.73 -1.94 -2.55
C LEU A 80 -20.21 -1.67 -2.20
N PRO A 81 -21.12 -2.67 -2.10
CA PRO A 81 -22.50 -2.40 -1.71
C PRO A 81 -22.63 -1.79 -0.31
N GLY A 82 -21.77 -2.20 0.63
CA GLY A 82 -21.74 -1.64 1.98
C GLY A 82 -21.23 -0.21 2.01
N VAL A 83 -20.24 0.11 1.18
CA VAL A 83 -19.71 1.47 1.02
C VAL A 83 -20.77 2.40 0.44
N LEU A 84 -21.52 1.94 -0.57
CA LEU A 84 -22.63 2.70 -1.15
C LEU A 84 -23.79 2.89 -0.16
N ALA A 85 -24.07 1.89 0.69
CA ALA A 85 -25.11 1.98 1.70
C ALA A 85 -24.78 2.99 2.82
N ASN A 86 -23.49 3.14 3.16
CA ASN A 86 -23.02 4.05 4.22
C ASN A 86 -21.78 4.85 3.77
N PRO A 87 -21.94 5.84 2.88
CA PRO A 87 -20.82 6.58 2.30
C PRO A 87 -20.05 7.41 3.33
N ALA A 88 -20.69 7.82 4.43
CA ALA A 88 -20.03 8.56 5.51
C ALA A 88 -19.01 7.72 6.30
N ALA A 89 -19.13 6.39 6.27
CA ALA A 89 -18.24 5.43 6.91
C ALA A 89 -17.56 4.53 5.87
N ALA A 90 -17.31 5.06 4.67
CA ALA A 90 -16.81 4.29 3.53
C ALA A 90 -15.51 3.55 3.85
N LEU A 91 -14.55 4.21 4.49
CA LEU A 91 -13.26 3.60 4.87
C LEU A 91 -13.39 2.61 6.02
N ASP A 92 -14.20 2.91 7.03
CA ASP A 92 -14.52 1.95 8.09
C ASP A 92 -15.13 0.66 7.52
N VAL A 93 -16.09 0.78 6.60
CA VAL A 93 -16.68 -0.38 5.92
C VAL A 93 -15.65 -1.13 5.08
N ALA A 94 -14.83 -0.40 4.30
CA ALA A 94 -13.79 -0.97 3.45
C ALA A 94 -12.73 -1.74 4.26
N THR A 95 -12.35 -1.22 5.44
CA THR A 95 -11.33 -1.81 6.30
C THR A 95 -11.89 -2.94 7.17
N ALA A 96 -13.10 -2.80 7.71
CA ALA A 96 -13.74 -3.82 8.54
C ALA A 96 -14.05 -5.11 7.76
N ARG A 97 -14.42 -4.97 6.48
CA ARG A 97 -14.74 -6.10 5.59
C ARG A 97 -13.68 -6.35 4.52
N MET A 98 -12.45 -5.93 4.80
CA MET A 98 -11.34 -6.01 3.85
C MET A 98 -11.10 -7.46 3.38
N PRO A 99 -11.05 -7.70 2.06
CA PRO A 99 -10.74 -9.01 1.50
C PRO A 99 -9.35 -9.51 1.97
N GLY A 100 -9.20 -10.82 2.13
CA GLY A 100 -7.95 -11.42 2.61
C GLY A 100 -6.71 -11.06 1.76
N SER A 101 -6.88 -10.94 0.43
CA SER A 101 -5.80 -10.54 -0.49
C SER A 101 -5.32 -9.10 -0.24
N VAL A 102 -6.25 -8.17 -0.02
CA VAL A 102 -5.93 -6.77 0.31
C VAL A 102 -5.33 -6.69 1.71
N ARG A 103 -5.90 -7.42 2.67
CA ARG A 103 -5.41 -7.48 4.06
C ARG A 103 -3.98 -7.97 4.15
N PHE A 104 -3.60 -8.95 3.33
CA PHE A 104 -2.23 -9.44 3.27
C PHE A 104 -1.24 -8.34 2.91
N GLY A 105 -1.53 -7.51 1.89
CA GLY A 105 -0.66 -6.38 1.55
C GLY A 105 -0.71 -5.26 2.58
N TYR A 106 -1.91 -4.96 3.11
CA TYR A 106 -2.13 -3.90 4.10
C TYR A 106 -1.34 -4.13 5.40
N ILE A 107 -1.26 -5.38 5.87
CA ILE A 107 -0.45 -5.76 7.05
C ILE A 107 0.98 -6.14 6.64
N GLY A 108 1.15 -6.77 5.48
CA GLY A 108 2.44 -7.26 5.01
C GLY A 108 3.43 -6.16 4.69
N ALA A 109 2.97 -5.03 4.14
CA ALA A 109 3.83 -3.89 3.83
C ALA A 109 4.56 -3.33 5.08
N PRO A 110 3.88 -2.94 6.18
CA PRO A 110 4.59 -2.46 7.36
C PRO A 110 5.48 -3.53 8.00
N VAL A 111 5.07 -4.80 7.98
CA VAL A 111 5.92 -5.91 8.47
C VAL A 111 7.19 -6.04 7.64
N MET A 112 7.09 -5.98 6.31
CA MET A 112 8.25 -6.04 5.42
C MET A 112 9.16 -4.81 5.55
N LEU A 113 8.61 -3.64 5.84
CA LEU A 113 9.40 -2.44 6.15
C LEU A 113 10.27 -2.67 7.39
N VAL A 114 9.67 -3.17 8.48
CA VAL A 114 10.40 -3.47 9.72
C VAL A 114 11.47 -4.53 9.50
N LEU A 115 11.14 -5.61 8.79
CA LEU A 115 12.11 -6.66 8.45
C LEU A 115 13.26 -6.12 7.59
N THR A 116 12.95 -5.26 6.62
CA THR A 116 13.95 -4.60 5.78
C THR A 116 14.90 -3.75 6.63
N ALA A 117 14.36 -2.93 7.53
CA ALA A 117 15.15 -2.10 8.43
C ALA A 117 16.06 -2.94 9.34
N LEU A 118 15.54 -4.02 9.91
CA LEU A 118 16.32 -4.94 10.76
C LEU A 118 17.45 -5.63 9.99
N LEU A 119 17.18 -6.12 8.78
CA LEU A 119 18.18 -6.78 7.94
C LEU A 119 19.23 -5.80 7.42
N TRP A 120 18.82 -4.57 7.11
CA TRP A 120 19.73 -3.49 6.72
C TRP A 120 20.63 -3.07 7.87
N TRP A 121 20.08 -2.92 9.08
CA TRP A 121 20.85 -2.59 10.29
C TRP A 121 21.90 -3.67 10.62
N ARG A 122 21.52 -4.95 10.50
CA ARG A 122 22.42 -6.09 10.76
C ARG A 122 23.41 -6.38 9.63
N ARG A 123 23.42 -5.58 8.55
CA ARG A 123 24.32 -5.80 7.42
C ARG A 123 25.77 -5.61 7.85
N PRO A 124 26.68 -6.57 7.56
CA PRO A 124 28.10 -6.40 7.84
C PRO A 124 28.64 -5.21 7.04
N ARG A 125 29.08 -4.16 7.75
CA ARG A 125 29.73 -3.00 7.16
C ARG A 125 31.16 -3.36 6.78
N SER A 126 31.50 -3.18 5.51
CA SER A 126 32.84 -3.45 4.99
C SER A 126 33.78 -2.35 5.46
N VAL A 127 34.54 -2.58 6.54
CA VAL A 127 35.61 -1.68 6.96
C VAL A 127 36.71 -1.75 5.90
N HIS A 128 36.82 -0.71 5.08
CA HIS A 128 37.94 -0.60 4.15
C HIS A 128 39.15 -0.14 4.96
N LEU A 129 40.07 -1.07 5.24
CA LEU A 129 41.38 -0.71 5.76
C LEU A 129 42.07 0.16 4.70
N VAL A 130 42.13 1.47 4.94
CA VAL A 130 42.96 2.39 4.17
C VAL A 130 44.39 1.93 4.37
N ARG A 131 44.95 1.27 3.35
CA ARG A 131 46.34 0.84 3.33
C ARG A 131 47.20 2.09 3.17
N THR A 132 47.65 2.66 4.29
CA THR A 132 48.69 3.68 4.31
C THR A 132 49.93 3.07 3.65
N ARG A 133 50.27 3.52 2.42
CA ARG A 133 51.56 3.22 1.80
C ARG A 133 52.62 3.97 2.61
N ARG A 134 53.59 3.21 3.12
CA ARG A 134 54.87 3.74 3.65
C ARG A 134 55.64 4.45 2.54
#